data_AF-A0A2K3JR67-F1
#
_entry.id   AF-A0A2K3JR67-F1
#
_cell.length_a   1.000
_cell.length_b   1.000
_cell.length_c   1.000
_cell.angle_alpha   90.00
_cell.angle_beta   90.00
_cell.angle_gamma   90.00
#
_symmetry.space_group_name_H-M   'P 1'
#
loop_
_entity.id
_entity.type
_entity.pdbx_description
1 polymer ?
#
loop_
_entity_poly.entity_id
_entity_poly.type
_entity_poly.pdbx_seq_one_letter_code
_entity_poly.pdbx_strand_id
1 'polypeptide(L)' 'MAHLPKLKEIPPDIHLLKNLETLRLIDTPHEFHQSIDPNGGSKNWVIEHVQMVTIVERVGPNPNSFDFSYRTFRHPKVT' A
#
# COMPACT_ATOMS: atom_id res chain seq x y z
N MET A 1 9.13 -18.30 14.78
CA MET A 1 8.74 -17.30 13.77
C MET A 1 9.05 -15.93 14.36
N ALA A 2 9.99 -15.17 13.81
CA ALA A 2 10.29 -13.84 14.31
C ALA A 2 9.08 -12.92 14.07
N HIS A 3 8.62 -12.23 15.10
CA HIS A 3 7.55 -11.25 14.97
C HIS A 3 8.12 -9.99 14.31
N LEU A 4 8.03 -9.89 12.98
CA LEU A 4 8.36 -8.65 12.28
C LEU A 4 7.27 -7.62 12.60
N PRO A 5 7.63 -6.41 13.07
CA PRO A 5 6.64 -5.37 13.30
C PRO A 5 5.99 -4.98 11.98
N LYS A 6 4.65 -4.97 11.94
CA LYS A 6 3.91 -4.50 10.77
C LYS A 6 4.10 -3.00 10.60
N LEU A 7 4.28 -2.56 9.36
CA LEU A 7 4.35 -1.15 9.01
C LEU A 7 2.96 -0.53 9.26
N LYS A 8 2.87 0.38 10.24
CA LYS A 8 1.59 0.98 10.66
C LYS A 8 1.16 2.14 9.78
N GLU A 9 2.12 2.90 9.27
CA GLU A 9 1.90 4.08 8.46
C GLU A 9 2.93 4.14 7.35
N ILE A 10 2.57 4.81 6.25
CA ILE A 10 3.50 4.99 5.14
C ILE A 10 4.56 6.04 5.51
N PRO A 11 5.85 5.77 5.29
CA PRO A 11 6.89 6.76 5.50
C PRO A 11 6.65 7.95 4.57
N PRO A 12 6.58 9.18 5.08
CA PRO A 12 6.33 10.35 4.25
C PRO A 12 7.40 10.50 3.17
N ASP A 13 8.65 10.14 3.46
CA ASP A 13 9.81 10.26 2.55
C ASP A 13 9.72 9.42 1.28
N ILE A 14 8.75 8.49 1.15
CA ILE A 14 8.54 7.77 -0.11
C ILE A 14 8.20 8.72 -1.27
N HIS A 15 7.64 9.91 -0.99
CA HIS A 15 7.42 10.96 -1.99
C HIS A 15 8.71 11.46 -2.67
N LEU A 16 9.88 11.23 -2.05
CA LEU A 16 11.17 11.56 -2.64
C LEU A 16 11.57 10.61 -3.77
N LEU A 17 10.93 9.44 -3.86
CA LEU A 17 11.15 8.45 -4.93
C LEU A 17 10.39 8.85 -6.20
N LYS A 18 10.76 9.98 -6.80
CA LYS A 18 10.06 10.59 -7.95
C LYS A 18 9.90 9.68 -9.17
N ASN A 19 10.75 8.67 -9.31
CA ASN A 19 10.72 7.71 -10.41
C ASN A 19 10.01 6.39 -10.04
N LEU A 20 9.43 6.29 -8.84
CA LEU A 20 8.73 5.10 -8.39
C LEU A 20 7.41 4.94 -9.16
N GLU A 21 7.39 4.04 -10.13
CA GLU A 21 6.18 3.80 -10.93
C GLU A 21 5.22 2.82 -10.28
N THR A 22 5.73 1.86 -9.50
CA THR A 22 4.93 0.79 -8.90
C THR A 22 5.29 0.59 -7.44
N LEU A 23 4.27 0.55 -6.56
CA LEU A 23 4.39 0.24 -5.15
C LEU A 23 3.47 -0.93 -4.79
N ARG A 24 4.04 -1.97 -4.17
CA ARG A 24 3.29 -3.10 -3.60
C ARG A 24 3.37 -3.08 -2.09
N LEU A 25 2.21 -3.12 -1.44
CA LEU A 25 2.06 -3.13 0.01
C LEU A 25 1.50 -4.50 0.40
N ILE A 26 2.24 -5.24 1.22
CA ILE A 26 1.95 -6.63 1.57
C ILE A 26 1.89 -6.74 3.10
N ASP A 27 0.87 -7.44 3.61
CA ASP A 27 0.68 -7.67 5.05
C ASP A 27 0.62 -6.36 5.88
N THR A 28 0.11 -5.30 5.26
CA THR A 28 -0.17 -4.03 5.92
C THR A 28 -1.50 -4.09 6.67
N PRO A 29 -1.63 -3.40 7.82
CA PRO A 29 -2.86 -3.40 8.62
C PRO A 29 -3.96 -2.58 7.94
N HIS A 30 -5.23 -2.81 8.33
CA HIS A 30 -6.37 -2.15 7.70
C HIS A 30 -6.33 -0.62 7.83
N GLU A 31 -5.86 -0.11 8.97
CA GLU A 31 -5.70 1.32 9.23
C GLU A 31 -4.69 1.95 8.25
N PHE A 32 -3.66 1.19 7.85
CA PHE A 32 -2.72 1.62 6.81
C PHE A 32 -3.48 1.83 5.51
N HIS A 33 -4.31 0.87 5.09
CA HIS A 33 -5.06 0.94 3.84
C HIS A 33 -6.02 2.13 3.81
N GLN A 34 -6.69 2.41 4.92
CA GLN A 34 -7.57 3.57 5.07
C GLN A 34 -6.79 4.89 4.96
N SER A 35 -5.60 4.97 5.59
CA SER A 35 -4.80 6.19 5.57
C SER A 35 -4.35 6.60 4.16
N ILE A 36 -4.12 5.63 3.27
CA ILE A 36 -3.66 5.87 1.90
C ILE A 36 -4.77 5.79 0.84
N ASP A 37 -6.04 5.62 1.24
CA ASP A 37 -7.14 5.47 0.28
C ASP A 37 -7.24 6.71 -0.62
N PRO A 38 -7.33 6.56 -1.95
CA PRO A 38 -7.48 7.71 -2.85
C PRO A 38 -8.79 8.49 -2.65
N ASN A 39 -9.79 7.91 -1.98
CA ASN A 39 -11.09 8.54 -1.72
C ASN A 39 -11.17 9.22 -0.35
N GLY A 40 -10.09 9.90 0.07
CA GLY A 40 -10.08 10.70 1.30
C GLY A 40 -9.16 10.18 2.42
N GLY A 41 -8.23 9.27 2.11
CA GLY A 41 -7.16 8.89 3.03
C GLY A 41 -6.24 10.07 3.33
N SER A 42 -6.02 10.37 4.61
CA SER A 42 -5.24 11.53 5.08
C SER A 42 -3.76 11.53 4.64
N LYS A 43 -3.25 10.39 4.18
CA LYS A 43 -1.88 10.17 3.72
C LYS A 43 -1.80 9.79 2.25
N ASN A 44 -2.88 9.89 1.47
CA ASN A 44 -2.84 9.55 0.04
C ASN A 44 -1.81 10.39 -0.73
N TRP A 45 -1.63 11.67 -0.38
CA TRP A 45 -0.63 12.58 -0.95
C TRP A 45 0.79 12.01 -1.00
N VAL A 46 1.12 11.09 -0.09
CA VAL A 46 2.43 10.44 -0.01
C VAL A 46 2.69 9.51 -1.21
N ILE A 47 1.63 8.93 -1.78
CA ILE A 47 1.70 7.95 -2.90
C ILE A 47 1.08 8.45 -4.21
N GLU A 48 0.53 9.66 -4.24
CA GLU A 48 -0.08 10.25 -5.45
C GLU A 48 0.88 10.29 -6.64
N HIS A 49 2.19 10.40 -6.38
CA HIS A 49 3.23 10.38 -7.42
C HIS A 49 3.46 8.99 -8.05
N VAL A 50 3.00 7.92 -7.39
CA VAL A 50 3.20 6.54 -7.85
C VAL A 50 2.08 6.14 -8.79
N GLN A 51 2.41 5.76 -10.02
CA GLN A 51 1.41 5.43 -11.05
C GLN A 51 0.53 4.23 -10.67
N MET A 52 1.11 3.19 -10.07
CA MET A 52 0.40 1.98 -9.69
C MET A 52 0.69 1.58 -8.25
N VAL A 53 -0.34 1.60 -7.41
CA VAL A 53 -0.25 1.16 -6.01
C VAL A 53 -1.15 -0.05 -5.83
N THR A 54 -0.56 -1.19 -5.43
CA THR A 54 -1.30 -2.43 -5.19
C THR A 54 -1.17 -2.85 -3.73
N ILE A 55 -2.30 -2.96 -3.06
CA ILE A 55 -2.42 -3.59 -1.74
C ILE A 55 -2.68 -5.08 -1.95
N VAL A 56 -1.91 -5.92 -1.25
CA VAL A 56 -2.00 -7.37 -1.27
C VAL A 56 -2.40 -7.84 0.12
N GLU A 57 -3.61 -8.38 0.24
CA GLU A 57 -4.14 -8.91 1.49
C GLU A 57 -4.23 -10.43 1.40
N ARG A 58 -3.92 -11.12 2.50
CA ARG A 58 -4.13 -12.57 2.57
C ARG A 58 -5.60 -12.86 2.78
N VAL A 59 -6.12 -13.84 2.05
CA VAL A 59 -7.51 -14.28 2.18
C VAL A 59 -7.61 -15.33 3.27
N GLY A 60 -8.46 -15.06 4.25
CA GLY A 60 -8.79 -16.00 5.32
C GLY A 60 -7.75 -16.09 6.44
N PRO A 61 -8.06 -16.86 7.51
CA PRO A 61 -7.27 -16.88 8.74
C PRO A 61 -6.01 -17.76 8.65
N ASN A 62 -5.84 -18.54 7.57
CA ASN A 62 -4.72 -19.47 7.43
C ASN A 62 -3.45 -18.73 6.99
N PRO A 63 -2.43 -18.59 7.85
CA PRO A 63 -1.18 -17.90 7.50
C PRO A 63 -0.35 -18.63 6.44
N ASN A 64 -0.66 -19.90 6.16
CA ASN A 64 -0.01 -20.70 5.12
C ASN A 64 -0.80 -20.73 3.79
N SER A 65 -1.95 -20.07 3.69
CA SER A 65 -2.73 -20.02 2.45
C SER A 65 -2.07 -19.11 1.41
N PHE A 66 -1.89 -19.56 0.18
CA PHE A 66 -1.39 -18.71 -0.92
C PHE A 66 -2.51 -17.89 -1.59
N ASP A 67 -3.71 -17.85 -0.99
CA ASP A 67 -4.80 -17.03 -1.49
C ASP A 67 -4.60 -15.57 -1.08
N PHE A 68 -4.53 -14.69 -2.08
CA PHE A 68 -4.38 -13.25 -1.90
C PHE A 68 -5.45 -12.49 -2.67
N SER A 69 -5.98 -11.43 -2.07
CA SER A 69 -6.77 -10.41 -2.76
C SER A 69 -5.86 -9.23 -3.14
N TYR A 70 -6.15 -8.62 -4.29
CA TYR A 70 -5.37 -7.51 -4.84
C TYR A 70 -6.28 -6.30 -5.04
N ARG A 71 -5.96 -5.18 -4.38
CA ARG A 71 -6.62 -3.89 -4.61
C ARG A 71 -5.61 -2.94 -5.23
N THR A 72 -5.83 -2.56 -6.49
CA THR A 72 -4.94 -1.66 -7.23
C THR A 72 -5.58 -0.32 -7.48
N PHE A 73 -4.84 0.75 -7.16
CA PHE A 73 -5.17 2.12 -7.51
C PHE A 73 -4.21 2.57 -8.61
N ARG A 74 -4.75 3.28 -9.60
CA ARG A 74 -3.98 3.89 -10.68
C ARG A 74 -4.08 5.40 -10.55
N HIS A 75 -2.96 6.06 -10.31
CA HIS A 75 -2.90 7.51 -10.34
C HIS A 75 -2.60 7.99 -11.77
N PRO A 76 -3.20 9.10 -12.22
CA PRO A 76 -2.88 9.68 -13.52
C PRO A 76 -1.39 9.98 -13.61
N LYS A 77 -0.77 9.64 -14.74
CA LYS A 77 0.59 10.08 -15.03
C LYS A 77 0.52 11.56 -15.34
N VAL A 78 0.95 12.42 -14.40
CA VAL A 78 1.08 13.85 -14.65
C VAL A 78 2.29 14.00 -15.59
N THR A 79 2.00 14.17 -16.89
CA THR A 79 2.97 14.44 -17.96
C THR A 79 3.40 15.89 -17.98
#